data_AF-A0A3P7I3W8-F1
#
_entry.id   AF-A0A3P7I3W8-F1
#
_cell.length_a   1.000
_cell.length_b   1.000
_cell.length_c   1.000
_cell.angle_alpha   90.00
_cell.angle_beta   90.00
_cell.angle_gamma   90.00
#
_symmetry.space_group_name_H-M   'P 1'
#
loop_
_entity.id
_entity.type
_entity.pdbx_description
1 polymer ?
#
loop_
_entity_poly.entity_id
_entity_poly.type
_entity_poly.pdbx_seq_one_letter_code
_entity_poly.pdbx_strand_id
1 'polypeptide(L)'
;MMSTDGVTEDIPKRIYEHIIRCGVRLNAKNKTICSAIIMMHRLLAREVSSLVCKYTLATACLVLATKLEEDRDIGVRDVINASHR
;
A
#
# COMPACT_ATOMS: atom_id res chain seq x y z
N MET A 1 -14.25 -26.88 24.77
CA MET A 1 -13.27 -26.79 23.67
C MET A 1 -13.95 -26.05 22.53
N MET A 2 -13.89 -24.72 22.52
CA MET A 2 -14.53 -23.89 21.48
C MET A 2 -13.50 -23.68 20.37
N SER A 3 -13.74 -24.28 19.22
CA SER A 3 -13.02 -23.96 17.98
C SER A 3 -13.46 -22.57 17.53
N THR A 4 -12.69 -21.56 17.89
CA THR A 4 -12.75 -20.26 17.23
C THR A 4 -11.95 -20.38 15.94
N ASP A 5 -12.56 -20.88 14.89
CA ASP A 5 -12.11 -20.59 13.53
C ASP A 5 -12.39 -19.09 13.29
N GLY A 6 -11.50 -18.27 13.83
CA GLY A 6 -11.46 -16.85 13.54
C GLY A 6 -11.19 -16.71 12.07
N VAL A 7 -12.11 -16.07 11.35
CA VAL A 7 -11.91 -15.61 9.97
C VAL A 7 -10.57 -14.88 9.93
N THR A 8 -9.52 -15.54 9.46
CA THR A 8 -8.21 -14.93 9.29
C THR A 8 -8.37 -13.92 8.18
N GLU A 9 -8.69 -12.68 8.54
CA GLU A 9 -8.73 -11.58 7.59
C GLU A 9 -7.43 -11.58 6.81
N ASP A 10 -7.53 -11.69 5.49
CA ASP A 10 -6.38 -11.60 4.58
C ASP A 10 -5.90 -10.14 4.55
N ILE A 11 -5.21 -9.75 5.62
CA ILE A 11 -4.61 -8.43 5.81
C ILE A 11 -3.75 -8.06 4.60
N PRO A 12 -2.89 -8.95 4.04
CA PRO A 12 -2.17 -8.68 2.80
C PRO A 12 -3.09 -8.27 1.65
N LYS A 13 -4.16 -9.02 1.38
CA LYS A 13 -5.12 -8.71 0.32
C LYS A 13 -5.73 -7.32 0.48
N ARG A 14 -6.22 -6.97 1.67
CA ARG A 14 -6.82 -5.64 1.93
C ARG A 14 -5.84 -4.50 1.72
N ILE A 15 -4.57 -4.72 2.07
CA ILE A 15 -3.52 -3.73 1.86
C ILE A 15 -3.21 -3.56 0.37
N TYR A 16 -3.16 -4.64 -0.40
CA TYR A 16 -2.95 -4.54 -1.84
C TYR A 16 -4.14 -3.88 -2.54
N GLU A 17 -5.37 -4.20 -2.16
CA GLU A 17 -6.58 -3.53 -2.64
C GLU A 17 -6.55 -2.03 -2.31
N HIS A 18 -6.06 -1.65 -1.13
CA HIS A 18 -5.86 -0.25 -0.75
C HIS A 18 -4.85 0.45 -1.67
N ILE A 19 -3.70 -0.18 -1.94
CA ILE A 19 -2.67 0.37 -2.84
C ILE A 19 -3.23 0.56 -4.24
N ILE A 20 -3.96 -0.42 -4.78
CA ILE A 20 -4.59 -0.35 -6.09
C ILE A 20 -5.59 0.81 -6.13
N ARG A 21 -6.48 0.90 -5.13
CA ARG A 21 -7.48 1.97 -5.05
C ARG A 21 -6.83 3.35 -5.02
N CYS A 22 -5.80 3.54 -4.19
CA CYS A 22 -5.07 4.81 -4.13
C CYS A 22 -4.39 5.13 -5.47
N GLY A 23 -3.74 4.14 -6.08
CA GLY A 23 -3.10 4.29 -7.40
C GLY A 23 -4.08 4.73 -8.49
N VAL A 24 -5.27 4.11 -8.54
CA VAL A 24 -6.34 4.49 -9.48
C VAL A 24 -6.79 5.94 -9.24
N ARG A 25 -6.98 6.35 -7.99
CA ARG A 25 -7.38 7.73 -7.66
C ARG A 25 -6.33 8.76 -8.03
N LEU A 26 -5.07 8.40 -7.92
CA LEU A 26 -3.95 9.23 -8.35
C LEU A 26 -3.81 9.26 -9.87
N ASN A 27 -4.56 8.42 -10.61
CA ASN A 27 -4.35 8.15 -12.03
C ASN A 27 -2.91 7.66 -12.34
N ALA A 28 -2.30 6.93 -11.40
CA ALA A 28 -0.93 6.45 -11.53
C ALA A 28 -0.83 5.33 -12.58
N LYS A 29 0.34 5.20 -13.21
CA LYS A 29 0.62 4.10 -14.15
C LYS A 29 0.51 2.76 -13.42
N ASN A 30 0.07 1.71 -14.13
CA ASN A 30 0.02 0.35 -13.57
C ASN A 30 1.40 -0.10 -13.03
N LYS A 31 2.49 0.29 -13.69
CA LYS A 31 3.86 0.00 -13.23
C LYS A 31 4.14 0.58 -11.84
N THR A 32 3.70 1.82 -11.59
CA THR A 32 3.78 2.51 -10.28
C THR A 32 3.04 1.74 -9.20
N ILE A 33 1.82 1.28 -9.49
CA ILE A 33 1.02 0.48 -8.56
C ILE A 33 1.72 -0.84 -8.24
N CYS A 34 2.20 -1.56 -9.26
CA CYS A 34 2.93 -2.82 -9.08
C CYS A 34 4.21 -2.63 -8.27
N SER A 35 4.98 -1.56 -8.53
CA SER A 35 6.18 -1.24 -7.76
C SER A 35 5.86 -1.01 -6.28
N ALA A 36 4.78 -0.28 -5.96
CA ALA A 36 4.33 -0.11 -4.58
C ALA A 36 3.91 -1.43 -3.91
N ILE A 37 3.19 -2.30 -4.62
CA ILE A 37 2.78 -3.62 -4.12
C ILE A 37 4.00 -4.49 -3.82
N ILE A 38 4.99 -4.54 -4.71
CA ILE A 38 6.22 -5.33 -4.50
C ILE A 38 6.99 -4.81 -3.28
N MET A 39 7.10 -3.49 -3.12
CA MET A 39 7.73 -2.90 -1.92
C MET A 39 6.97 -3.29 -0.65
N MET A 40 5.63 -3.20 -0.66
CA MET A 40 4.81 -3.57 0.49
C MET A 40 4.91 -5.07 0.82
N HIS A 41 4.89 -5.93 -0.19
CA HIS A 41 5.06 -7.37 -0.01
C HIS A 41 6.40 -7.70 0.68
N ARG A 42 7.49 -7.05 0.26
CA ARG A 42 8.81 -7.18 0.90
C ARG A 42 8.83 -6.66 2.33
N LEU A 43 8.08 -5.58 2.63
CA LEU A 43 7.99 -5.03 3.99
C LEU A 43 7.20 -5.93 4.94
N LEU A 44 6.16 -6.62 4.46
CA LEU A 44 5.38 -7.56 5.27
C LEU A 44 6.23 -8.73 5.81
N ALA A 45 7.35 -9.06 5.16
CA ALA A 45 8.29 -10.07 5.63
C ALA A 45 9.32 -9.53 6.66
N ARG A 46 9.28 -8.23 7.00
CA ARG A 46 10.23 -7.58 7.91
C ARG A 46 9.56 -7.21 9.23
N GLU A 47 10.37 -7.11 10.29
CA GLU A 47 9.92 -6.72 11.64
C GLU A 47 9.19 -5.38 11.66
N VAL A 48 9.55 -4.43 10.79
CA VAL A 48 8.87 -3.12 10.71
C VAL A 48 7.36 -3.23 10.46
N SER A 49 6.89 -4.33 9.86
CA SER A 49 5.46 -4.56 9.59
C SER A 49 4.62 -4.85 10.83
N SER A 50 5.25 -5.24 11.95
CA SER A 50 4.60 -5.36 13.26
C SER A 50 4.69 -4.07 14.09
N LEU A 51 5.65 -3.20 13.77
CA LEU A 51 5.89 -1.93 14.49
C LEU A 51 5.09 -0.75 13.91
N VAL A 52 4.86 -0.75 12.60
CA VAL A 52 4.22 0.37 11.88
C VAL A 52 2.89 -0.09 11.29
N CYS A 53 1.87 0.78 11.35
CA CYS A 53 0.59 0.53 10.71
C CYS A 53 0.77 0.19 9.21
N LYS A 54 0.17 -0.92 8.77
CA LYS A 54 0.33 -1.43 7.40
C LYS A 54 -0.18 -0.45 6.34
N TYR A 55 -1.21 0.35 6.63
CA TYR A 55 -1.69 1.40 5.74
C TYR A 55 -0.71 2.57 5.62
N THR A 56 0.03 2.89 6.69
CA THR A 56 1.11 3.89 6.66
C THR A 56 2.27 3.38 5.80
N LEU A 57 2.67 2.11 5.95
CA LEU A 57 3.68 1.49 5.09
C LEU A 57 3.23 1.46 3.62
N ALA A 58 1.98 1.08 3.34
CA ALA A 58 1.41 1.09 2.00
C ALA A 58 1.42 2.49 1.36
N THR A 59 1.07 3.52 2.13
CA THR A 59 1.12 4.92 1.68
C THR A 59 2.55 5.35 1.38
N ALA A 60 3.51 4.98 2.23
CA ALA A 60 4.93 5.24 2.00
C ALA A 60 5.46 4.54 0.72
N CYS A 61 5.06 3.28 0.48
CA CYS A 61 5.38 2.57 -0.75
C CYS A 61 4.85 3.29 -1.99
N LEU A 62 3.63 3.84 -1.95
CA LEU A 62 3.08 4.64 -3.03
C LEU A 62 3.83 5.95 -3.25
N VAL A 63 4.23 6.65 -2.17
CA VAL A 63 5.07 7.85 -2.28
C VAL A 63 6.40 7.54 -2.96
N LEU A 64 7.02 6.40 -2.63
CA LEU A 64 8.28 6.00 -3.26
C LEU A 64 8.08 5.58 -4.72
N ALA A 65 7.04 4.79 -5.01
CA ALA A 65 6.78 4.33 -6.36
C ALA A 65 6.44 5.49 -7.31
N THR A 66 5.65 6.46 -6.87
CA THR A 66 5.33 7.64 -7.66
C THR A 66 6.57 8.45 -8.02
N LYS A 67 7.50 8.65 -7.08
CA LYS A 67 8.79 9.30 -7.35
C LYS A 67 9.72 8.51 -8.29
N LEU A 68 9.56 7.19 -8.35
CA LEU A 68 10.42 6.32 -9.14
C LEU A 68 9.95 6.16 -10.59
N GLU A 69 8.64 6.07 -10.80
CA GLU A 69 8.03 5.57 -12.04
C GLU A 69 7.23 6.62 -12.83
N GLU A 70 6.81 7.70 -12.17
CA GLU A 70 6.01 8.75 -12.80
C GLU A 70 6.93 9.85 -13.36
N ASP A 71 6.66 10.27 -14.59
CA ASP A 71 7.35 11.41 -15.21
C ASP A 71 6.71 12.76 -14.78
N ARG A 72 5.49 12.69 -14.23
CA ARG A 72 4.75 13.83 -13.70
C ARG A 72 4.91 13.92 -12.20
N ASP A 73 4.84 15.13 -11.66
CA ASP A 73 4.89 15.35 -10.22
C ASP A 73 3.57 14.89 -9.57
N ILE A 74 3.64 13.80 -8.81
CA ILE A 74 2.59 13.39 -7.87
C ILE A 74 3.14 13.68 -6.48
N GLY A 75 2.61 14.72 -5.85
CA GLY A 75 3.12 15.19 -4.56
C GLY A 75 2.80 14.21 -3.43
N VAL A 76 3.60 14.27 -2.37
CA VAL A 76 3.34 13.51 -1.13
C VAL A 76 1.92 13.79 -0.59
N ARG A 77 1.47 15.05 -0.71
CA ARG A 77 0.12 15.47 -0.32
C ARG A 77 -0.97 14.74 -1.13
N ASP A 78 -0.78 14.55 -2.43
CA ASP A 78 -1.75 13.86 -3.28
C ASP A 78 -1.89 12.40 -2.86
N VAL A 79 -0.76 11.73 -2.60
CA VAL A 79 -0.74 10.34 -2.13
C VAL A 79 -1.43 10.19 -0.77
N ILE A 80 -1.16 11.10 0.18
CA ILE A 80 -1.83 11.11 1.50
C ILE A 80 -3.34 11.31 1.33
N ASN A 81 -3.76 12.26 0.49
CA ASN A 81 -5.17 12.53 0.22
C ASN A 81 -5.89 11.34 -0.42
N ALA A 82 -5.21 10.62 -1.32
CA ALA A 82 -5.75 9.40 -1.95
C ALA A 82 -5.91 8.25 -0.96
N SER A 83 -5.01 8.16 0.04
CA SER A 83 -5.00 7.12 1.08
C SER A 83 -5.99 7.38 2.23
N HIS A 84 -6.31 8.64 2.52
CA HIS A 84 -7.22 9.01 3.61
C HIS A 84 -8.71 8.85 3.27
N ARG A 85 -9.08 9.10 2.01
CA ARG A 85 -10.46 9.07 1.53
C ARG A 85 -10.86 7.68 1.02
#